data_AF-A0A0R2KUI4-F1
#
_entry.id   AF-A0A0R2KUI4-F1
#
_cell.length_a   1.000
_cell.length_b   1.000
_cell.length_c   1.000
_cell.angle_alpha   90.00
_cell.angle_beta   90.00
_cell.angle_gamma   90.00
#
_symmetry.space_group_name_H-M   'P 1'
#
loop_
_entity.id
_entity.type
_entity.pdbx_description
1 polymer ?
#
loop_
_entity_poly.entity_id
_entity_poly.type
_entity_poly.pdbx_seq_one_letter_code
_entity_poly.pdbx_strand_id
1 'polypeptide(L)' 'MIRIFSPKNPKVLISNIIFDLIVGIFFVYYLKVSSDVSSFMRIILMIFAAYDFTDMFFSIRLLLQQSKGPKK' A
#
# COMPACT_ATOMS: atom_id res chain seq x y z
N MET A 1 5.79 0.44 19.83
CA MET A 1 6.39 -0.04 18.55
C MET A 1 5.43 -1.04 17.94
N ILE A 2 4.56 -0.57 17.05
CA ILE A 2 3.44 -1.35 16.51
C ILE A 2 3.99 -2.28 15.40
N ARG A 3 4.25 -3.55 15.76
CA ARG A 3 4.61 -4.61 14.82
C ARG A 3 3.33 -5.17 14.17
N ILE A 4 2.75 -4.49 13.18
CA ILE A 4 1.56 -5.04 12.48
C ILE A 4 1.96 -5.93 11.29
N PHE A 5 3.12 -5.72 10.66
CA PHE A 5 3.47 -6.47 9.44
C PHE A 5 4.80 -7.21 9.55
N SER A 6 4.76 -8.37 10.17
CA SER A 6 5.67 -9.45 9.76
C SER A 6 4.82 -10.68 9.48
N PRO A 7 4.11 -10.72 8.34
CA PRO A 7 3.41 -11.93 7.95
C PRO A 7 4.48 -13.00 7.77
N LYS A 8 4.49 -13.98 8.66
CA LYS A 8 5.27 -15.22 8.52
C LYS A 8 4.88 -15.99 7.24
N ASN A 9 3.75 -15.62 6.63
CA ASN A 9 3.17 -16.27 5.46
C ASN A 9 3.30 -15.36 4.21
N PRO A 10 4.10 -15.73 3.21
CA PRO A 10 4.30 -14.92 2.00
C PRO A 10 3.00 -14.72 1.21
N LYS A 11 2.04 -15.66 1.28
CA LYS A 11 0.72 -15.52 0.65
C LYS A 11 -0.09 -14.34 1.19
N VAL A 12 -0.02 -14.09 2.49
CA VAL A 12 -0.72 -12.96 3.14
C VAL A 12 -0.09 -11.64 2.70
N LEU A 13 1.23 -11.59 2.63
CA LEU A 13 1.97 -10.41 2.16
C LEU A 13 1.61 -10.07 0.71
N ILE A 14 1.52 -11.07 -0.18
CA ILE A 14 1.08 -10.88 -1.58
C ILE A 14 -0.36 -10.36 -1.65
N SER A 15 -1.27 -10.93 -0.85
CA SER A 15 -2.66 -10.47 -0.79
C SER A 15 -2.76 -9.01 -0.35
N ASN A 16 -1.94 -8.60 0.63
CA ASN A 16 -1.87 -7.22 1.08
C ASN A 16 -1.38 -6.28 -0.02
N ILE A 17 -0.29 -6.63 -0.70
CA ILE A 17 0.25 -5.85 -1.84
C ILE A 17 -0.83 -5.64 -2.92
N ILE A 18 -1.59 -6.68 -3.26
CA ILE A 18 -2.65 -6.59 -4.27
C ILE A 18 -3.81 -5.71 -3.77
N PHE A 19 -4.19 -5.85 -2.50
CA PHE A 19 -5.24 -5.03 -1.90
C PHE A 19 -4.86 -3.55 -1.89
N ASP A 20 -3.66 -3.23 -1.39
CA ASP A 20 -3.12 -1.86 -1.33
C ASP A 20 -3.03 -1.25 -2.74
N LEU A 21 -2.65 -2.04 -3.75
CA LEU A 21 -2.64 -1.60 -5.14
C LEU A 21 -4.05 -1.25 -5.65
N ILE A 22 -5.04 -2.10 -5.40
CA ILE A 22 -6.42 -1.87 -5.86
C ILE A 22 -7.00 -0.62 -5.19
N VAL A 23 -6.82 -0.50 -3.87
CA VAL A 23 -7.36 0.62 -3.07
C VAL A 23 -6.63 1.92 -3.40
N GLY A 24 -5.30 1.88 -3.55
CA GLY A 24 -4.51 3.04 -3.96
C GLY A 24 -4.90 3.54 -5.36
N ILE A 25 -5.08 2.65 -6.34
CA ILE A 25 -5.56 3.01 -7.68
C ILE A 25 -6.98 3.60 -7.60
N PHE A 26 -7.86 3.04 -6.77
CA PHE A 26 -9.20 3.58 -6.58
C PHE A 26 -9.17 5.03 -6.09
N PHE A 27 -8.34 5.35 -5.09
CA PHE A 27 -8.21 6.72 -4.60
C PHE A 27 -7.64 7.69 -5.66
N VAL A 28 -6.64 7.25 -6.44
CA VAL A 28 -6.09 8.05 -7.55
C VAL A 28 -7.14 8.29 -8.63
N TYR A 29 -7.91 7.26 -8.99
CA TYR A 29 -8.98 7.37 -9.96
C TYR A 29 -10.07 8.33 -9.48
N TYR A 30 -10.47 8.21 -8.22
CA TYR A 30 -11.46 9.10 -7.61
C TYR A 30 -10.97 10.56 -7.59
N LEU A 31 -9.71 10.80 -7.27
CA LEU A 31 -9.08 12.12 -7.34
C LEU A 31 -9.07 12.72 -8.76
N LYS A 32 -8.96 11.86 -9.77
CA LYS A 32 -8.94 12.25 -11.18
C LYS A 32 -10.33 12.57 -11.71
N VAL A 33 -11.33 11.76 -11.36
CA VAL A 33 -12.70 11.85 -11.92
C VAL A 33 -13.57 12.83 -11.15
N SER A 34 -13.40 12.92 -9.83
CA SER A 34 -14.27 13.73 -8.99
C SER A 34 -13.76 15.19 -8.93
N SER A 35 -14.31 16.04 -9.80
CA SER A 35 -14.03 17.49 -9.82
C SER A 35 -14.62 18.24 -8.63
N ASP A 36 -15.71 17.74 -8.05
CA ASP A 36 -16.48 18.39 -6.99
C ASP A 36 -16.01 18.07 -5.56
N VAL A 37 -14.85 17.45 -5.42
CA VAL A 37 -14.28 17.14 -4.10
C VAL A 37 -13.60 18.39 -3.54
N SER A 38 -13.96 18.77 -2.32
CA SER A 38 -13.33 19.90 -1.61
C SER A 38 -11.81 19.73 -1.54
N SER A 39 -11.06 20.84 -1.54
CA SER A 39 -9.60 20.82 -1.46
C SER A 39 -9.09 20.03 -0.24
N PHE A 40 -9.81 20.10 0.88
CA PHE A 40 -9.48 19.35 2.08
C PHE A 40 -9.64 17.83 1.88
N MET A 41 -10.77 17.38 1.33
CA MET A 41 -10.97 15.95 1.04
C MET A 41 -10.01 15.46 -0.03
N ARG A 42 -9.67 16.30 -1.01
CA ARG A 42 -8.67 15.99 -2.04
C ARG A 42 -7.29 15.72 -1.43
N ILE A 43 -6.87 16.51 -0.44
CA ILE A 43 -5.63 16.27 0.31
C ILE A 43 -5.69 14.96 1.10
N ILE A 44 -6.79 14.70 1.80
CA ILE A 44 -6.98 13.45 2.56
C ILE A 44 -6.86 12.23 1.66
N LEU A 45 -7.58 12.24 0.53
CA LEU A 45 -7.54 11.15 -0.46
C LEU A 45 -6.14 10.97 -1.06
N MET A 46 -5.39 12.06 -1.25
CA MET A 46 -3.99 12.01 -1.69
C MET A 46 -3.10 11.32 -0.65
N ILE A 47 -3.30 11.64 0.64
CA ILE A 47 -2.56 11.01 1.75
C ILE A 47 -2.88 9.51 1.81
N PHE A 48 -4.16 9.12 1.69
CA PHE A 48 -4.54 7.70 1.67
C PHE A 48 -3.93 6.96 0.47
N ALA A 49 -4.05 7.51 -0.74
CA ALA A 49 -3.41 6.93 -1.92
C ALA A 49 -1.89 6.77 -1.73
N ALA A 50 -1.22 7.80 -1.20
CA ALA A 50 0.22 7.76 -0.94
C ALA A 50 0.59 6.73 0.13
N TYR A 51 -0.24 6.58 1.18
CA TYR A 51 -0.08 5.57 2.22
C TYR A 51 -0.15 4.16 1.62
N ASP A 52 -1.19 3.86 0.84
CA ASP A 52 -1.37 2.55 0.22
C ASP A 52 -0.19 2.17 -0.68
N PHE A 53 0.28 3.10 -1.53
CA PHE A 53 1.46 2.83 -2.37
C PHE A 53 2.74 2.66 -1.56
N THR A 54 2.87 3.36 -0.43
CA THR A 54 4.01 3.24 0.47
C THR A 54 4.02 1.87 1.15
N ASP A 55 2.89 1.44 1.71
CA ASP A 55 2.74 0.13 2.35
C ASP A 55 2.94 -1.01 1.34
N MET A 56 2.43 -0.85 0.11
CA MET A 56 2.68 -1.77 -0.99
C MET A 56 4.19 -1.88 -1.28
N PHE A 57 4.90 -0.75 -1.39
CA PHE A 57 6.34 -0.73 -1.68
C PHE A 57 7.16 -1.40 -0.57
N PHE A 58 6.85 -1.11 0.70
CA PHE A 58 7.49 -1.77 1.83
C PHE A 58 7.22 -3.27 1.86
N SER A 59 5.98 -3.68 1.56
CA SER A 59 5.59 -5.09 1.51
C SER A 59 6.30 -5.84 0.39
N ILE A 60 6.44 -5.25 -0.81
CA ILE A 60 7.25 -5.82 -1.91
C ILE A 60 8.71 -5.97 -1.47
N ARG A 61 9.27 -4.93 -0.83
CA ARG A 61 10.66 -4.96 -0.35
C ARG A 61 10.89 -6.06 0.70
N LEU A 62 9.93 -6.26 1.60
CA LEU A 62 9.93 -7.35 2.58
C LEU A 62 9.89 -8.72 1.89
N LEU A 63 9.05 -8.88 0.87
CA LEU A 63 8.92 -10.13 0.11
C LEU A 63 10.23 -10.48 -0.62
N LEU A 64 10.87 -9.50 -1.24
CA LEU A 64 12.18 -9.66 -1.88
C LEU A 64 13.29 -10.00 -0.88
N GLN A 65 13.23 -9.48 0.35
CA GLN A 65 14.17 -9.84 1.41
C GLN A 65 13.95 -11.27 1.92
N GLN A 66 12.69 -11.69 2.11
CA GLN A 66 12.36 -13.07 2.49
C GLN A 66 12.78 -14.08 1.41
N SER A 67 12.64 -13.72 0.13
CA SER A 67 13.03 -14.58 -0.99
C SER A 67 14.54 -14.79 -1.14
N LYS A 68 15.39 -13.92 -0.59
CA LYS A 68 16.86 -14.03 -0.70
C LYS A 68 17.49 -15.01 0.30
N GLY A 69 16.69 -15.65 1.16
CA GLY A 69 17.17 -16.50 2.24
C GLY A 69 17.93 -15.69 3.31
N PRO A 70 18.13 -16.22 4.52
CA PRO A 70 19.04 -15.59 5.47
C PRO A 70 20.41 -15.48 4.80
N LYS A 71 20.95 -14.26 4.68
CA LYS A 71 22.38 -14.08 4.39
C LYS A 71 23.13 -14.87 5.46
N LYS A 72 23.76 -15.97 5.07
CA LYS A 72 24.86 -16.57 5.84
C LYS A 72 26.01 -15.57 5.91
#